data_AF-A0A537I7J2-F1
#
_entry.id   AF-A0A537I7J2-F1
#
_cell.length_a   1.000
_cell.length_b   1.000
_cell.length_c   1.000
_cell.angle_alpha   90.00
_cell.angle_beta   90.00
_cell.angle_gamma   90.00
#
_symmetry.space_group_name_H-M   'P 1'
#
loop_
_entity.id
_entity.type
_entity.pdbx_description
1 polymer ?
#
loop_
_entity_poly.entity_id
_entity_poly.type
_entity_poly.pdbx_seq_one_letter_code
_entity_poly.pdbx_strand_id
1 'polypeptide(L)'
;MKKTGLLIDSVKGETALSILNELDLVDRRFKVGRTKSKLRIPLARLPNVLELELIETRLGKFSTAEDEYEPHPEKPESLDEALALLPPEARASLPRAFDIIGDLAIVELAPETMAYQSLIAHALMTVHTNVKGVFSKAGPVSGEERVRPLKHLAGEARTSTIHKEFGCSFKVDIARAFYSPRLSGEHKRVADLVEPGEHVIDMFAGVGPFPILIAKQLSKVTVDAIDLNPEATML
;
A
#
# COMPACT_ATOMS: atom_id res chain seq x y z
N MET A 1 -0.09 22.76 -18.14
CA MET A 1 1.22 23.38 -18.47
C MET A 1 1.61 23.00 -19.90
N LYS A 2 2.25 23.89 -20.64
CA LYS A 2 2.69 23.61 -22.01
C LYS A 2 3.89 22.67 -22.02
N LYS A 3 3.84 21.63 -22.85
CA LYS A 3 4.91 20.65 -22.98
C LYS A 3 4.83 19.94 -24.33
N THR A 4 5.98 19.52 -24.87
CA THR A 4 5.98 18.65 -26.04
C THR A 4 5.61 17.23 -25.67
N GLY A 5 4.73 16.62 -26.46
CA GLY A 5 4.35 15.23 -26.32
C GLY A 5 4.27 14.50 -27.64
N LEU A 6 4.19 13.18 -27.55
CA LEU A 6 3.96 12.30 -28.69
C LEU A 6 2.46 12.19 -28.97
N LEU A 7 2.08 12.47 -30.21
CA LEU A 7 0.72 12.39 -30.72
C LEU A 7 0.60 11.15 -31.62
N ILE A 8 -0.26 10.24 -31.20
CA ILE A 8 -0.48 8.95 -31.87
C ILE A 8 -1.97 8.61 -31.92
N ASP A 9 -2.34 7.72 -32.84
CA ASP A 9 -3.70 7.18 -32.87
C ASP A 9 -4.01 6.41 -31.57
N SER A 10 -5.21 6.61 -31.02
CA SER A 10 -5.60 6.00 -29.74
C SER A 10 -5.60 4.47 -29.76
N VAL A 11 -5.74 3.84 -30.94
CA VAL A 11 -5.63 2.38 -31.12
C VAL A 11 -4.22 1.87 -30.79
N LYS A 12 -3.19 2.69 -31.01
CA LYS A 12 -1.78 2.35 -30.73
C LYS A 12 -1.31 2.83 -29.35
N GLY A 13 -2.22 3.36 -28.52
CA GLY A 13 -1.86 4.04 -27.27
C GLY A 13 -1.12 3.16 -26.28
N GLU A 14 -1.57 1.92 -26.08
CA GLU A 14 -0.94 0.97 -25.14
C GLU A 14 0.49 0.61 -25.58
N THR A 15 0.65 0.25 -26.85
CA THR A 15 1.95 -0.04 -27.44
C THR A 15 2.88 1.18 -27.35
N ALA A 16 2.35 2.38 -27.57
CA ALA A 16 3.12 3.62 -27.48
C ALA A 16 3.61 3.87 -26.06
N LEU A 17 2.73 3.72 -25.06
CA LEU A 17 3.10 3.87 -23.66
C LEU A 17 4.12 2.82 -23.22
N SER A 18 3.97 1.57 -23.64
CA SER A 18 4.94 0.50 -23.33
C SER A 18 6.34 0.87 -23.83
N ILE A 19 6.48 1.23 -25.11
CA ILE A 19 7.78 1.60 -25.71
C ILE A 19 8.37 2.85 -25.07
N LEU A 20 7.56 3.89 -24.86
CA LEU A 20 8.06 5.12 -24.26
C LEU A 20 8.45 4.94 -22.79
N ASN A 21 7.82 4.00 -22.06
CA ASN A 21 8.23 3.64 -20.70
C ASN A 21 9.53 2.82 -20.70
N GLU A 22 9.72 1.89 -21.64
CA GLU A 22 10.99 1.16 -21.81
C GLU A 22 12.17 2.10 -22.06
N LEU A 23 11.92 3.27 -22.67
CA LEU A 23 12.92 4.30 -22.99
C LEU A 23 13.00 5.44 -21.96
N ASP A 24 12.24 5.37 -20.86
CA ASP A 24 12.12 6.43 -19.86
C ASP A 24 11.78 7.82 -20.45
N LEU A 25 10.96 7.83 -21.51
CA LEU A 25 10.58 9.04 -22.23
C LEU A 25 9.25 9.64 -21.76
N VAL A 26 8.43 8.95 -20.97
CA VAL A 26 7.13 9.46 -20.49
C VAL A 26 7.34 10.40 -19.28
N ASP A 27 6.81 11.63 -19.35
CA ASP A 27 6.76 12.51 -18.18
C ASP A 27 5.57 12.16 -17.28
N ARG A 28 5.84 11.39 -16.22
CA ARG A 28 4.82 10.91 -15.27
C ARG A 28 4.18 12.02 -14.42
N ARG A 29 4.76 13.22 -14.41
CA ARG A 29 4.18 14.38 -13.70
C ARG A 29 2.94 14.93 -14.40
N PHE A 30 2.63 14.46 -15.60
CA PHE A 30 1.50 14.93 -16.39
C PHE A 30 0.59 13.77 -16.79
N LYS A 31 -0.72 14.01 -16.79
CA LYS A 31 -1.69 13.03 -17.28
C LYS A 31 -1.57 12.87 -18.80
N VAL A 32 -1.73 11.64 -19.29
CA VAL A 32 -1.86 11.39 -20.73
C VAL A 32 -3.17 12.03 -21.23
N GLY A 33 -3.07 12.91 -22.22
CA GLY A 33 -4.22 13.54 -22.83
C GLY A 33 -4.90 12.59 -23.82
N ARG A 34 -6.22 12.47 -23.78
CA ARG A 34 -6.97 11.62 -24.71
C ARG A 34 -8.03 12.43 -25.46
N THR A 35 -8.11 12.21 -26.77
CA THR A 35 -9.21 12.65 -27.63
C THR A 35 -9.89 11.42 -28.24
N LYS A 36 -10.99 11.60 -28.99
CA LYS A 36 -11.73 10.47 -29.59
C LYS A 36 -10.85 9.58 -30.48
N SER A 37 -9.92 10.15 -31.24
CA SER A 37 -9.07 9.42 -32.21
C SER A 37 -7.57 9.47 -31.91
N LYS A 38 -7.12 10.38 -31.05
CA LYS A 38 -5.69 10.55 -30.76
C LYS A 38 -5.39 10.53 -29.28
N LEU A 39 -4.23 9.98 -28.95
CA LEU A 39 -3.64 9.97 -27.63
C LEU A 39 -2.40 10.88 -27.65
N ARG A 40 -2.23 11.64 -26.57
CA ARG A 40 -1.18 12.65 -26.37
C ARG A 40 -0.37 12.26 -25.15
N ILE A 41 0.86 11.84 -25.34
CA ILE A 41 1.74 11.35 -24.26
C ILE A 41 2.78 12.42 -23.96
N PRO A 42 2.80 13.01 -22.76
CA PRO A 42 3.78 14.03 -22.40
C PRO A 42 5.18 13.39 -22.34
N LEU A 43 6.18 14.03 -22.96
CA LEU A 43 7.54 13.49 -23.03
C LEU A 43 8.47 14.16 -22.02
N ALA A 44 9.16 13.40 -21.17
CA ALA A 44 10.09 13.93 -20.17
C ALA A 44 11.22 14.76 -20.82
N ARG A 45 11.70 14.29 -21.96
CA ARG A 45 12.66 14.92 -22.88
C ARG A 45 12.33 14.51 -24.31
N LEU A 46 12.90 15.20 -25.29
CA LEU A 46 12.80 14.76 -26.69
C LEU A 46 13.61 13.47 -26.91
N PRO A 47 13.12 12.52 -27.74
CA PRO A 47 13.88 11.33 -28.09
C PRO A 47 15.08 11.70 -28.98
N ASN A 48 16.19 10.98 -28.83
CA ASN A 48 17.35 11.09 -29.73
C ASN A 48 17.09 10.33 -31.05
N VAL A 49 18.01 10.45 -32.02
CA VAL A 49 17.84 9.86 -33.37
C VAL A 49 17.58 8.34 -33.33
N LEU A 50 18.32 7.59 -32.50
CA LEU A 50 18.16 6.13 -32.39
C LEU A 50 16.83 5.76 -31.73
N GLU A 51 16.40 6.53 -30.73
CA GLU A 51 15.09 6.36 -30.09
C GLU A 51 13.95 6.66 -31.06
N LEU A 52 14.07 7.70 -31.89
CA LEU A 52 13.08 8.02 -32.92
C LEU A 52 12.94 6.89 -33.95
N GLU A 53 14.05 6.34 -34.45
CA GLU A 53 14.05 5.22 -35.38
C GLU A 53 13.41 3.96 -34.77
N LEU A 54 13.72 3.66 -33.51
CA LEU A 54 13.13 2.51 -32.80
C LEU A 54 11.62 2.70 -32.58
N ILE A 55 11.20 3.89 -32.16
CA ILE A 55 9.80 4.24 -31.96
C ILE A 55 9.06 4.12 -33.30
N GLU A 56 9.59 4.70 -34.39
CA GLU A 56 8.96 4.63 -35.71
C GLU A 56 8.89 3.20 -36.24
N THR A 57 9.93 2.38 -36.03
CA THR A 57 9.94 0.98 -36.45
C THR A 57 8.86 0.16 -35.73
N ARG A 58 8.65 0.40 -34.43
CA ARG A 58 7.72 -0.38 -33.61
C ARG A 58 6.28 0.17 -33.62
N LEU A 59 6.10 1.48 -33.77
CA LEU A 59 4.79 2.17 -33.73
C LEU A 59 4.29 2.63 -35.09
N GLY A 60 5.16 2.68 -36.09
CA GLY A 60 4.93 3.40 -37.33
C GLY A 60 5.01 4.92 -37.13
N LYS A 61 4.54 5.67 -38.13
CA LYS A 61 4.57 7.13 -38.11
C LYS A 61 3.84 7.70 -36.88
N PHE A 62 4.53 8.58 -36.18
CA PHE A 62 4.01 9.41 -35.10
C PHE A 62 4.35 10.87 -35.37
N SER A 63 3.81 11.76 -34.54
CA SER A 63 4.19 13.18 -34.58
C SER A 63 4.45 13.67 -33.16
N THR A 64 5.24 14.71 -33.01
CA THR A 64 5.41 15.43 -31.76
C THR A 64 4.77 16.80 -31.88
N ALA A 65 4.12 17.27 -30.82
CA ALA A 65 3.49 18.58 -30.78
C ALA A 65 3.56 19.16 -29.37
N GLU A 66 3.63 20.49 -29.26
CA GLU A 66 3.36 21.15 -27.99
C GLU A 66 1.85 21.10 -27.70
N ASP A 67 1.52 20.80 -26.46
CA ASP A 67 0.14 20.77 -25.99
C ASP A 67 0.05 21.18 -24.52
N GLU A 68 -1.17 21.44 -24.07
CA GLU A 68 -1.47 21.67 -22.66
C GLU A 68 -1.81 20.37 -21.96
N TYR A 69 -0.98 20.03 -20.98
CA TYR A 69 -1.17 18.86 -20.13
C TYR A 69 -1.63 19.25 -18.73
N GLU A 70 -2.60 18.51 -18.22
CA GLU A 70 -2.93 18.54 -16.79
C GLU A 70 -1.81 17.88 -16.01
N PRO A 71 -1.22 18.55 -15.00
CA PRO A 71 -0.32 17.88 -14.09
C PRO A 71 -1.09 16.76 -13.37
N HIS A 72 -0.40 15.65 -13.14
CA HIS A 72 -0.81 14.74 -12.10
C HIS A 72 -0.68 15.51 -10.78
N PRO A 73 -1.68 15.53 -9.89
CA PRO A 73 -1.45 16.05 -8.54
C PRO A 73 -0.27 15.25 -7.97
N GLU A 74 0.83 15.95 -7.66
CA GLU A 74 2.00 15.37 -7.00
C GLU A 74 1.50 14.83 -5.66
N LYS A 75 1.35 13.52 -5.59
CA LYS A 75 1.18 12.86 -4.30
C LYS A 75 2.59 12.62 -3.79
N PRO A 76 2.88 12.99 -2.53
CA PRO A 76 4.17 12.67 -1.95
C PRO A 76 4.38 11.16 -2.01
N GLU A 77 5.55 10.74 -2.49
CA GLU A 77 5.93 9.32 -2.61
C GLU A 77 6.26 8.73 -1.24
N SER A 78 6.57 9.59 -0.26
CA SER A 78 6.95 9.19 1.08
C SER A 78 6.36 10.11 2.15
N LEU A 79 6.33 9.61 3.38
CA LEU A 79 5.94 10.40 4.54
C LEU A 79 6.91 11.58 4.78
N ASP A 80 8.19 11.40 4.49
CA ASP A 80 9.22 12.45 4.61
C ASP A 80 8.98 13.61 3.64
N GLU A 81 8.55 13.30 2.42
CA GLU A 81 8.19 14.31 1.42
C GLU A 81 6.90 15.04 1.84
N ALA A 82 5.89 14.29 2.26
CA ALA A 82 4.61 14.84 2.72
C ALA A 82 4.75 15.80 3.92
N LEU A 83 5.80 15.60 4.73
CA LEU A 83 6.05 16.32 5.97
C LEU A 83 7.33 17.18 5.91
N ALA A 84 7.79 17.53 4.72
CA ALA A 84 9.04 18.28 4.52
C ALA A 84 9.09 19.65 5.24
N LEU A 85 7.91 20.23 5.53
CA LEU A 85 7.76 21.52 6.21
C LEU A 85 7.77 21.43 7.74
N LEU A 86 7.89 20.23 8.32
CA LEU A 86 8.02 20.08 9.77
C LEU A 86 9.36 20.64 10.27
N PRO A 87 9.41 21.15 11.52
CA PRO A 87 10.66 21.54 12.15
C PRO A 87 11.68 20.39 12.13
N PRO A 88 12.99 20.68 12.03
CA PRO A 88 14.03 19.64 11.95
C PRO A 88 13.96 18.60 13.07
N GLU A 89 13.65 19.02 14.29
CA GLU A 89 13.50 18.13 15.46
C GLU A 89 12.34 17.14 15.29
N ALA A 90 11.16 17.64 14.91
CA ALA A 90 9.99 16.81 14.65
C ALA A 90 10.22 15.89 13.45
N ARG A 91 10.92 16.36 12.42
CA ARG A 91 11.27 15.58 11.23
C ARG A 91 12.23 14.45 11.56
N ALA A 92 13.24 14.68 12.39
CA ALA A 92 14.18 13.66 12.84
C ALA A 92 13.52 12.57 13.69
N SER A 93 12.45 12.93 14.41
CA SER A 93 11.64 12.01 15.22
C SER A 93 10.43 11.41 14.48
N LEU A 94 10.33 11.57 13.16
CA LEU A 94 9.23 10.98 12.40
C LEU A 94 9.20 9.44 12.54
N PRO A 95 8.00 8.84 12.57
CA PRO A 95 7.87 7.39 12.63
C PRO A 95 8.43 6.76 11.35
N ARG A 96 9.52 6.00 11.50
CA ARG A 96 10.15 5.27 10.38
C ARG A 96 9.37 4.04 9.94
N ALA A 97 8.49 3.54 10.80
CA ALA A 97 7.68 2.36 10.53
C ALA A 97 6.29 2.53 11.13
N PHE A 98 5.31 1.97 10.43
CA PHE A 98 3.92 1.86 10.83
C PHE A 98 3.39 0.54 10.31
N ASP A 99 2.32 0.04 10.92
CA ASP A 99 1.68 -1.20 10.51
C ASP A 99 0.36 -0.86 9.80
N ILE A 100 0.12 -1.47 8.63
CA ILE A 100 -1.18 -1.37 7.95
C ILE A 100 -1.88 -2.72 8.08
N ILE A 101 -3.05 -2.72 8.72
CA ILE A 101 -3.92 -3.89 8.87
C ILE A 101 -5.18 -3.59 8.06
N GLY A 102 -5.33 -4.25 6.90
CA GLY A 102 -6.42 -3.98 5.98
C GLY A 102 -6.36 -2.55 5.48
N ASP A 103 -7.32 -1.74 5.89
CA ASP A 103 -7.42 -0.31 5.58
C ASP A 103 -7.17 0.61 6.78
N LEU A 104 -6.63 0.09 7.89
CA LEU A 104 -6.29 0.87 9.08
C LEU A 104 -4.78 0.92 9.26
N ALA A 105 -4.23 2.11 9.56
CA ALA A 105 -2.81 2.29 9.86
C ALA A 105 -2.59 2.54 11.36
N ILE A 106 -1.57 1.92 11.92
CA ILE A 106 -1.15 2.07 13.32
C ILE A 106 0.28 2.60 13.34
N VAL A 107 0.46 3.76 13.98
CA VAL A 107 1.75 4.45 14.08
C VAL A 107 2.17 4.65 15.54
N GLU A 108 3.46 4.79 15.77
CA GLU A 108 4.02 5.13 17.08
C GLU A 108 4.60 6.55 17.01
N LEU A 109 4.09 7.44 17.84
CA LEU A 109 4.50 8.85 17.83
C LEU A 109 5.45 9.12 19.00
N ALA A 110 6.63 9.65 18.69
CA ALA A 110 7.55 10.17 19.69
C ALA A 110 7.01 11.49 20.28
N PRO A 111 7.42 11.88 21.50
CA PRO A 111 6.97 13.12 22.15
C PRO A 111 7.09 14.36 21.26
N GLU A 112 8.18 14.47 20.48
CA GLU A 112 8.49 15.59 19.59
C GLU A 112 7.51 15.68 18.39
N THR A 113 6.83 14.58 18.07
CA THR A 113 5.87 14.49 16.97
C THR A 113 4.41 14.58 17.41
N MET A 114 4.13 14.53 18.72
CA MET A 114 2.77 14.56 19.23
C MET A 114 1.98 15.81 18.83
N ALA A 115 2.64 16.98 18.80
CA ALA A 115 2.04 18.23 18.35
C ALA A 115 1.60 18.19 16.87
N TYR A 116 2.20 17.31 16.07
CA TYR A 116 1.95 17.13 14.64
C TYR A 116 1.16 15.86 14.32
N GLN A 117 0.59 15.18 15.32
CA GLN A 117 -0.10 13.89 15.16
C GLN A 117 -1.15 13.90 14.05
N SER A 118 -1.93 14.98 13.94
CA SER A 118 -2.96 15.12 12.90
C SER A 118 -2.33 15.28 11.53
N LEU A 119 -1.27 16.08 11.39
CA LEU A 119 -0.58 16.26 10.11
C LEU A 119 0.05 14.95 9.64
N ILE A 120 0.71 14.22 10.54
CA ILE A 120 1.31 12.90 10.26
C ILE A 120 0.23 11.91 9.81
N ALA A 121 -0.92 11.88 10.49
CA ALA A 121 -2.00 10.98 10.13
C ALA A 121 -2.60 11.29 8.74
N HIS A 122 -2.81 12.56 8.40
CA HIS A 122 -3.29 12.94 7.06
C HIS A 122 -2.24 12.67 5.98
N ALA A 123 -0.96 12.88 6.28
CA ALA A 123 0.13 12.54 5.38
C ALA A 123 0.16 11.03 5.10
N LEU A 124 0.01 10.17 6.12
CA LEU A 124 -0.10 8.72 5.95
C LEU A 124 -1.27 8.33 5.03
N MET A 125 -2.45 8.95 5.18
CA MET A 125 -3.59 8.68 4.30
C MET A 125 -3.38 9.21 2.86
N THR A 126 -2.59 10.27 2.71
CA THR A 126 -2.26 10.84 1.40
C THR A 126 -1.29 9.94 0.63
N VAL A 127 -0.26 9.43 1.31
CA VAL A 127 0.73 8.50 0.76
C VAL A 127 0.10 7.11 0.53
N HIS A 128 -0.66 6.60 1.51
CA HIS A 128 -1.30 5.29 1.47
C HIS A 128 -2.81 5.40 1.25
N THR A 129 -3.21 5.57 -0.01
CA THR A 129 -4.61 5.83 -0.41
C THR A 129 -5.64 4.75 -0.02
N ASN A 130 -5.18 3.53 0.27
CA ASN A 130 -6.01 2.45 0.79
C ASN A 130 -6.38 2.64 2.26
N VAL A 131 -5.61 3.43 3.02
CA VAL A 131 -5.86 3.69 4.44
C VAL A 131 -7.07 4.61 4.61
N LYS A 132 -8.02 4.18 5.44
CA LYS A 132 -9.27 4.88 5.78
C LYS A 132 -9.29 5.41 7.21
N GLY A 133 -8.48 4.85 8.10
CA GLY A 133 -8.33 5.32 9.48
C GLY A 133 -6.89 5.20 9.97
N VAL A 134 -6.45 6.15 10.80
CA VAL A 134 -5.10 6.16 11.38
C VAL A 134 -5.20 6.24 12.90
N PHE A 135 -4.43 5.38 13.58
CA PHE A 135 -4.38 5.25 15.03
C PHE A 135 -2.93 5.36 15.52
N SER A 136 -2.73 5.88 16.72
CA SER A 136 -1.46 5.81 17.44
C SER A 136 -1.50 4.78 18.55
N LYS A 137 -0.35 4.15 18.82
CA LYS A 137 -0.14 3.34 20.02
C LYS A 137 -0.21 4.25 21.25
N ALA A 138 -1.08 3.94 22.20
CA ALA A 138 -1.26 4.70 23.43
C ALA A 138 -0.57 4.06 24.66
N GLY A 139 0.13 2.95 24.48
CA GLY A 139 0.80 2.22 25.56
C GLY A 139 1.36 0.87 25.08
N PRO A 140 2.04 0.12 25.97
CA PRO A 140 2.50 -1.24 25.68
C PRO A 140 1.33 -2.20 25.48
N VAL A 141 1.62 -3.38 24.93
CA VAL A 141 0.67 -4.51 24.97
C VAL A 141 0.51 -4.93 26.43
N SER A 142 -0.73 -5.07 26.89
CA SER A 142 -1.05 -5.38 28.29
C SER A 142 -2.25 -6.33 28.39
N GLY A 143 -2.45 -6.89 29.58
CA GLY A 143 -3.55 -7.80 29.87
C GLY A 143 -3.34 -9.21 29.29
N GLU A 144 -4.24 -10.12 29.70
CA GLU A 144 -4.22 -11.53 29.29
C GLU A 144 -4.54 -11.68 27.80
N GLU A 145 -5.42 -10.82 27.27
CA GLU A 145 -5.83 -10.79 25.85
C GLU A 145 -4.78 -10.14 24.94
N ARG A 146 -3.67 -9.63 25.50
CA ARG A 146 -2.54 -9.03 24.78
C ARG A 146 -2.94 -7.92 23.80
N VAL A 147 -3.96 -7.14 24.17
CA VAL A 147 -4.43 -5.99 23.40
C VAL A 147 -3.59 -4.75 23.71
N ARG A 148 -3.42 -3.89 22.70
CA ARG A 148 -2.74 -2.60 22.84
C ARG A 148 -3.77 -1.46 22.85
N PRO A 149 -3.70 -0.51 23.79
CA PRO A 149 -4.57 0.67 23.73
C PRO A 149 -4.20 1.53 22.52
N LEU A 150 -5.21 1.99 21.80
CA LEU A 150 -5.08 2.78 20.58
C LEU A 150 -5.80 4.13 20.73
N LYS A 151 -5.21 5.17 20.15
CA LYS A 151 -5.82 6.50 20.04
C LYS A 151 -6.04 6.84 18.57
N HIS A 152 -7.28 7.13 18.20
CA HIS A 152 -7.62 7.61 16.84
C HIS A 152 -6.98 8.97 16.54
N LEU A 153 -6.46 9.13 15.32
CA LEU A 153 -5.78 10.36 14.88
C LEU A 153 -6.47 11.02 13.68
N ALA A 154 -6.92 10.25 12.69
CA ALA A 154 -7.58 10.77 11.48
C ALA A 154 -8.39 9.68 10.76
N GLY A 155 -9.28 10.12 9.86
CA GLY A 155 -10.12 9.24 9.05
C GLY A 155 -11.27 8.60 9.84
N GLU A 156 -11.72 7.43 9.38
CA GLU A 156 -12.81 6.68 10.00
C GLU A 156 -12.44 6.22 11.42
N ALA A 157 -13.31 6.49 12.39
CA ALA A 157 -13.15 6.10 13.79
C ALA A 157 -13.70 4.69 14.07
N ARG A 158 -13.34 3.71 13.21
CA ARG A 158 -13.66 2.29 13.40
C ARG A 158 -12.39 1.47 13.56
N THR A 159 -12.48 0.37 14.30
CA THR A 159 -11.35 -0.51 14.61
C THR A 159 -11.44 -1.86 13.91
N SER A 160 -12.58 -2.19 13.30
CA SER A 160 -12.76 -3.41 12.51
C SER A 160 -12.34 -3.22 11.05
N THR A 161 -11.68 -4.22 10.47
CA THR A 161 -11.21 -4.22 9.07
C THR A 161 -11.05 -5.65 8.55
N ILE A 162 -10.75 -5.79 7.25
CA ILE A 162 -10.38 -7.06 6.62
C ILE A 162 -8.93 -6.96 6.15
N HIS A 163 -8.05 -7.75 6.76
CA HIS A 163 -6.67 -7.93 6.32
C HIS A 163 -6.58 -9.08 5.32
N LYS A 164 -5.79 -8.92 4.27
CA LYS A 164 -5.57 -9.97 3.25
C LYS A 164 -4.13 -10.40 3.25
N GLU A 165 -3.91 -11.70 3.34
CA GLU A 165 -2.57 -12.29 3.44
C GLU A 165 -2.57 -13.65 2.75
N PHE A 166 -1.62 -13.91 1.83
CA PHE A 166 -1.51 -15.16 1.06
C PHE A 166 -2.84 -15.66 0.45
N GLY A 167 -3.71 -14.73 0.05
CA GLY A 167 -5.03 -15.01 -0.50
C GLY A 167 -6.05 -15.56 0.51
N CYS A 168 -5.78 -15.44 1.81
CA CYS A 168 -6.75 -15.53 2.89
C CYS A 168 -7.27 -14.12 3.23
N SER A 169 -8.44 -14.04 3.84
CA SER A 169 -9.02 -12.79 4.36
C SER A 169 -9.34 -12.98 5.83
N PHE A 170 -8.84 -12.08 6.68
CA PHE A 170 -8.98 -12.12 8.13
C PHE A 170 -9.76 -10.89 8.57
N LYS A 171 -10.87 -11.10 9.29
CA LYS A 171 -11.56 -10.01 9.95
C LYS A 171 -10.81 -9.70 11.24
N VAL A 172 -10.44 -8.44 11.43
CA VAL A 172 -9.63 -8.02 12.57
C VAL A 172 -10.25 -6.80 13.20
N ASP A 173 -10.43 -6.81 14.52
CA ASP A 173 -10.64 -5.61 15.32
C ASP A 173 -9.35 -5.23 16.02
N ILE A 174 -8.66 -4.19 15.53
CA ILE A 174 -7.33 -3.80 16.00
C ILE A 174 -7.31 -3.32 17.47
N ALA A 175 -8.48 -3.02 18.04
CA ALA A 175 -8.63 -2.60 19.43
C ALA A 175 -9.06 -3.74 20.37
N ARG A 176 -9.37 -4.93 19.84
CA ARG A 176 -9.94 -6.04 20.62
C ARG A 176 -9.22 -7.37 20.42
N ALA A 177 -8.50 -7.54 19.32
CA ALA A 177 -7.73 -8.75 19.03
C ALA A 177 -6.30 -8.40 18.59
N PHE A 178 -5.33 -9.18 19.03
CA PHE A 178 -3.95 -9.04 18.57
C PHE A 178 -3.81 -9.51 17.12
N TYR A 179 -3.17 -8.69 16.29
CA TYR A 179 -2.75 -9.07 14.95
C TYR A 179 -1.51 -8.28 14.54
N SER A 180 -0.56 -8.94 13.88
CA SER A 180 0.67 -8.30 13.39
C SER A 180 0.92 -8.69 11.93
N PRO A 181 0.84 -7.74 10.97
CA PRO A 181 1.12 -8.04 9.56
C PRO A 181 2.60 -8.41 9.33
N ARG A 182 3.49 -8.07 10.27
CA ARG A 182 4.92 -8.42 10.19
C ARG A 182 5.19 -9.91 10.32
N LEU A 183 4.26 -10.66 10.91
CA LEU A 183 4.37 -12.11 11.07
C LEU A 183 3.95 -12.87 9.81
N SER A 184 3.55 -12.17 8.74
CA SER A 184 3.11 -12.83 7.51
C SER A 184 4.13 -13.83 6.95
N GLY A 185 5.41 -13.44 6.89
CA GLY A 185 6.47 -14.38 6.47
C GLY A 185 6.51 -15.67 7.31
N GLU A 186 6.32 -15.55 8.64
CA GLU A 186 6.29 -16.70 9.54
C GLU A 186 5.01 -17.54 9.39
N HIS A 187 3.85 -16.92 9.14
CA HIS A 187 2.62 -17.67 8.84
C HIS A 187 2.84 -18.59 7.64
N LYS A 188 3.41 -18.06 6.55
CA LYS A 188 3.72 -18.86 5.35
C LYS A 188 4.77 -19.93 5.62
N ARG A 189 5.86 -19.57 6.31
CA ARG A 189 6.95 -20.49 6.62
C ARG A 189 6.44 -21.69 7.43
N VAL A 190 5.60 -21.47 8.43
CA VAL A 190 5.02 -22.55 9.23
C VAL A 190 4.03 -23.37 8.42
N ALA A 191 3.14 -22.72 7.65
CA ALA A 191 2.19 -23.44 6.81
C ALA A 191 2.87 -24.38 5.80
N ASP A 192 4.00 -23.96 5.24
CA ASP A 192 4.78 -24.75 4.27
C ASP A 192 5.49 -25.97 4.88
N LEU A 193 5.61 -26.02 6.22
CA LEU A 193 6.22 -27.14 6.92
C LEU A 193 5.21 -28.24 7.29
N VAL A 194 3.91 -27.95 7.21
CA VAL A 194 2.85 -28.90 7.58
C VAL A 194 2.65 -29.91 6.46
N GLU A 195 2.48 -31.18 6.82
CA GLU A 195 2.29 -32.28 5.87
C GLU A 195 0.84 -32.80 5.85
N PRO A 196 0.37 -33.34 4.71
CA PRO A 196 -0.96 -33.94 4.62
C PRO A 196 -1.17 -35.09 5.62
N GLY A 197 -2.23 -34.98 6.42
CA GLY A 197 -2.62 -35.96 7.43
C GLY A 197 -2.20 -35.59 8.85
N GLU A 198 -1.44 -34.52 9.04
CA GLU A 198 -1.10 -34.02 10.36
C GLU A 198 -2.31 -33.43 11.09
N HIS A 199 -2.24 -33.47 12.43
CA HIS A 199 -3.14 -32.76 13.33
C HIS A 199 -2.32 -31.70 14.06
N VAL A 200 -2.58 -30.43 13.72
CA VAL A 200 -1.87 -29.27 14.26
C VAL A 200 -2.73 -28.62 15.34
N ILE A 201 -2.09 -28.17 16.43
CA ILE A 201 -2.75 -27.41 17.50
C ILE A 201 -2.08 -26.04 17.58
N ASP A 202 -2.84 -24.99 17.30
CA ASP A 202 -2.44 -23.62 17.54
C ASP A 202 -3.05 -23.14 18.87
N MET A 203 -2.21 -23.05 19.90
CA MET A 203 -2.65 -22.74 21.26
C MET A 203 -3.02 -21.27 21.47
N PHE A 204 -2.61 -20.36 20.57
CA PHE A 204 -2.80 -18.92 20.68
C PHE A 204 -3.12 -18.32 19.31
N ALA A 205 -4.19 -18.84 18.70
CA ALA A 205 -4.49 -18.64 17.30
C ALA A 205 -4.90 -17.20 16.95
N GLY A 206 -5.34 -16.39 17.91
CA GLY A 206 -5.93 -15.08 17.65
C GLY A 206 -7.06 -15.18 16.63
N VAL A 207 -6.97 -14.37 15.57
CA VAL A 207 -7.90 -14.38 14.42
C VAL A 207 -7.61 -15.50 13.40
N GLY A 208 -6.74 -16.45 13.75
CA GLY A 208 -6.44 -17.64 12.97
C GLY A 208 -5.51 -17.50 11.76
N PRO A 209 -4.47 -16.64 11.74
CA PRO A 209 -3.58 -16.54 10.58
C PRO A 209 -2.85 -17.84 10.23
N PHE A 210 -2.36 -18.60 11.23
CA PHE A 210 -1.75 -19.91 10.97
C PHE A 210 -2.79 -20.96 10.57
N PRO A 211 -3.87 -21.22 11.34
CA PRO A 211 -4.78 -22.31 11.05
C PRO A 211 -5.49 -22.17 9.71
N ILE A 212 -5.96 -20.96 9.38
CA ILE A 212 -6.67 -20.70 8.12
C ILE A 212 -5.72 -20.87 6.93
N LEU A 213 -4.47 -20.42 7.04
CA LEU A 213 -3.49 -20.58 5.96
C LEU A 213 -3.12 -22.04 5.74
N ILE A 214 -2.88 -22.81 6.81
CA ILE A 214 -2.62 -24.25 6.75
C ILE A 214 -3.80 -24.98 6.09
N ALA A 215 -5.02 -24.75 6.58
CA ALA A 215 -6.24 -25.39 6.07
C ALA A 215 -6.54 -24.99 4.61
N LYS A 216 -6.11 -23.80 4.17
CA LYS A 216 -6.22 -23.40 2.76
C LYS A 216 -5.23 -24.15 1.86
N GLN A 217 -4.01 -24.40 2.32
CA GLN A 217 -2.96 -25.02 1.51
C GLN A 217 -3.15 -26.54 1.38
N LEU A 218 -3.67 -27.18 2.42
CA LEU A 218 -3.76 -28.64 2.51
C LEU A 218 -5.22 -29.10 2.59
N SER A 219 -5.61 -30.02 1.71
CA SER A 219 -6.96 -30.61 1.70
C SER A 219 -7.17 -31.69 2.77
N LYS A 220 -6.09 -32.24 3.31
CA LYS A 220 -6.10 -33.29 4.34
C LYS A 220 -5.24 -32.84 5.51
N VAL A 221 -5.81 -32.07 6.43
CA VAL A 221 -5.18 -31.64 7.68
C VAL A 221 -6.28 -31.33 8.68
N THR A 222 -6.02 -31.55 9.97
CA THR A 222 -6.89 -31.05 11.05
C THR A 222 -6.11 -29.99 11.80
N VAL A 223 -6.72 -28.82 12.02
CA VAL A 223 -6.10 -27.75 12.82
C VAL A 223 -7.05 -27.30 13.90
N ASP A 224 -6.66 -27.49 15.16
CA ASP A 224 -7.37 -26.93 16.31
C ASP A 224 -6.82 -25.54 16.61
N ALA A 225 -7.68 -24.53 16.50
CA ALA A 225 -7.36 -23.14 16.80
C ALA A 225 -7.94 -22.77 18.17
N ILE A 226 -7.06 -22.46 19.12
CA ILE A 226 -7.42 -22.14 20.50
C ILE A 226 -6.97 -20.71 20.77
N ASP A 227 -7.85 -19.91 21.37
CA ASP A 227 -7.48 -18.62 21.92
C ASP A 227 -8.31 -18.32 23.17
N LEU A 228 -7.70 -17.61 24.12
CA LEU A 228 -8.36 -17.17 25.34
C LEU A 228 -9.30 -15.98 25.07
N ASN A 229 -8.95 -15.13 24.11
CA ASN A 229 -9.69 -13.92 23.79
C ASN A 229 -10.95 -14.26 22.99
N PRO A 230 -12.15 -14.07 23.57
CA PRO A 230 -13.39 -14.39 22.88
C PRO A 230 -13.62 -13.51 21.64
N GLU A 231 -13.10 -12.29 21.62
CA GLU A 231 -13.23 -11.41 20.45
C GLU A 231 -12.39 -11.91 19.28
N ALA A 232 -11.24 -12.53 19.55
CA ALA A 232 -10.41 -13.10 18.49
C ALA A 232 -11.07 -14.33 17.84
N THR A 233 -11.76 -15.16 18.63
CA THR A 233 -12.42 -16.38 18.14
C THR A 233 -13.75 -16.16 17.43
N MET A 234 -14.38 -14.99 17.59
CA MET A 234 -15.65 -14.64 16.97
C MET A 234 -15.53 -13.88 15.63
N LEU A 235 -14.32 -13.47 15.23
CA LEU A 235 -14.06 -12.66 14.04
C LEU A 235 -13.78 -13.50 12.79
#